data_AF-A0A368KN92-F1
#
_entry.id   AF-A0A368KN92-F1
#
_cell.length_a   1.000
_cell.length_b   1.000
_cell.length_c   1.000
_cell.angle_alpha   90.00
_cell.angle_beta   90.00
_cell.angle_gamma   90.00
#
_symmetry.space_group_name_H-M   'P 1'
#
loop_
_entity.id
_entity.type
_entity.pdbx_description
1 polymer ?
#
loop_
_entity_poly.entity_id
_entity_poly.type
_entity_poly.pdbx_seq_one_letter_code
_entity_poly.pdbx_strand_id
1 'polypeptide(L)'
;MPLKTHHEDAPTLNLTPMIDILFLLIIFFMVGSKFTEIEKAVDLDVPQVSDMGALTAAPEKKVINIFRDGRVMLGTREVDLSDLQAELTASLAEYQDLGVLVRGDSDVPFQQVATVLTTVRQAGIAEMAISVRLTNERR
;
A
#
# COMPACT_ATOMS: atom_id res chain seq x y z
N MET A 1 -11.49 53.73 67.16
CA MET A 1 -10.85 52.44 66.81
C MET A 1 -10.72 52.40 65.30
N PRO A 2 -9.52 52.24 64.71
CA PRO A 2 -9.41 52.23 63.25
C PRO A 2 -9.84 50.86 62.71
N LEU A 3 -10.65 50.89 61.64
CA LEU A 3 -11.11 49.69 60.93
C LEU A 3 -9.97 49.18 60.05
N LYS A 4 -9.53 47.95 60.29
CA LYS A 4 -8.59 47.23 59.41
C LYS A 4 -9.35 46.82 58.16
N THR A 5 -9.03 47.43 57.02
CA THR A 5 -9.48 46.96 55.71
C THR A 5 -8.64 45.75 55.31
N HIS A 6 -9.29 44.60 55.16
CA HIS A 6 -8.67 43.45 54.50
C HIS A 6 -8.43 43.85 53.03
N HIS A 7 -7.17 43.97 52.62
CA HIS A 7 -6.82 43.88 51.21
C HIS A 7 -7.12 42.43 50.79
N GLU A 8 -8.16 42.22 50.00
CA GLU A 8 -8.30 40.97 49.24
C GLU A 8 -7.23 41.01 48.15
N ASP A 9 -6.15 40.26 48.35
CA ASP A 9 -5.16 40.02 47.30
C ASP A 9 -5.88 39.38 46.11
N ALA A 10 -5.82 40.04 44.94
CA ALA A 10 -6.43 39.53 43.73
C ALA A 10 -5.87 38.12 43.43
N PRO A 11 -6.72 37.13 43.09
CA PRO A 11 -6.26 35.77 42.87
C PRO A 11 -5.22 35.74 41.74
N THR A 12 -3.99 35.35 42.08
CA THR A 12 -2.91 35.18 41.12
C THR A 12 -3.13 33.88 40.35
N LEU A 13 -3.23 33.97 39.03
CA LEU A 13 -3.34 32.78 38.18
C LEU A 13 -2.01 32.02 38.21
N ASN A 14 -2.00 30.85 38.85
CA ASN A 14 -0.85 29.97 38.86
C ASN A 14 -0.70 29.29 37.49
N LEU A 15 0.28 29.74 36.71
CA LEU A 15 0.57 29.20 35.37
C LEU A 15 1.29 27.84 35.40
N THR A 16 1.95 27.51 36.51
CA THR A 16 2.70 26.26 36.69
C THR A 16 1.89 24.99 36.35
N PRO A 17 0.67 24.77 36.92
CA PRO A 17 -0.14 23.61 36.54
C PRO A 17 -0.65 23.66 35.09
N MET A 18 -0.85 24.85 34.52
CA MET A 18 -1.30 24.98 33.12
C MET A 18 -0.20 24.57 32.14
N ILE A 19 1.04 24.96 32.44
CA ILE A 19 2.21 24.60 31.65
C ILE A 19 2.43 23.09 31.68
N ASP A 20 2.27 22.45 32.84
CA ASP A 20 2.42 21.00 33.00
C ASP A 20 1.43 20.21 32.12
N ILE A 21 0.16 20.62 32.10
CA ILE A 21 -0.87 20.03 31.22
C ILE A 21 -0.49 20.18 29.75
N LEU A 22 0.03 21.33 29.34
CA LEU A 22 0.45 21.56 27.96
C LEU A 22 1.63 20.65 27.57
N PHE A 23 2.62 20.50 28.44
CA PHE A 23 3.75 19.59 28.22
C PHE A 23 3.31 18.13 28.12
N LEU A 24 2.42 17.69 29.01
CA LEU A 24 1.87 16.34 28.98
C LEU A 24 1.14 16.04 27.66
N LEU A 25 0.35 17.00 27.16
CA LEU A 25 -0.36 16.86 25.88
C LEU A 25 0.62 16.75 24.70
N ILE A 26 1.67 17.58 24.66
CA ILE A 26 2.68 17.53 23.59
C ILE A 26 3.40 16.18 23.58
N ILE A 27 3.81 15.67 24.75
CA ILE A 27 4.47 14.37 24.86
C ILE A 27 3.54 13.24 24.44
N PHE A 28 2.27 13.27 24.87
CA PHE A 28 1.26 12.28 24.48
C PHE A 28 1.09 12.21 22.95
N PHE A 29 0.96 13.37 22.28
CA PHE A 29 0.85 13.41 20.82
C PHE A 29 2.13 12.97 20.11
N MET A 30 3.31 13.35 20.63
CA MET A 30 4.61 12.97 20.05
C MET A 30 4.84 11.45 20.13
N VAL A 31 4.44 10.81 21.22
CA VAL A 31 4.55 9.34 21.39
C VAL A 31 3.45 8.63 20.60
N GLY A 32 2.22 9.13 20.61
CA GLY A 32 1.08 8.55 19.88
C GLY A 32 1.25 8.58 18.36
N SER A 33 1.87 9.63 17.81
CA SER A 33 2.14 9.72 16.36
C SER A 33 3.09 8.62 15.89
N LYS A 34 4.04 8.17 16.73
CA LYS A 34 4.94 7.06 16.40
C LYS A 34 4.22 5.72 16.22
N PHE A 35 3.11 5.50 16.92
CA PHE A 35 2.28 4.32 16.68
C PHE A 35 1.54 4.37 15.34
N THR A 36 1.16 5.57 14.87
CA THR A 36 0.49 5.73 13.56
C THR A 36 1.47 5.54 12.38
N GLU A 37 2.76 5.84 12.58
CA GLU A 37 3.81 5.56 11.58
C GLU A 37 4.12 4.06 11.47
N ILE A 38 4.07 3.31 12.58
CA ILE A 38 4.44 1.89 12.59
C ILE A 38 3.38 1.00 11.90
N GLU A 39 2.09 1.37 11.96
CA GLU A 39 1.04 0.65 11.20
C GLU A 39 1.11 0.88 9.68
N LYS A 40 1.81 1.93 9.22
CA LYS A 40 2.05 2.20 7.79
C LYS A 40 3.34 1.58 7.25
N ALA A 41 4.10 0.87 8.08
CA ALA A 41 5.32 0.18 7.68
C ALA A 41 5.06 -1.24 7.11
N VAL A 42 3.81 -1.57 6.78
CA VAL A 42 3.54 -2.53 5.71
C VAL A 42 3.37 -1.70 4.45
N ASP A 43 4.50 -1.41 3.84
CA ASP A 43 4.64 -0.67 2.58
C ASP A 43 4.00 -1.48 1.44
N LEU A 44 2.67 -1.50 1.39
CA LEU A 44 1.91 -1.89 0.21
C LEU A 44 1.64 -0.60 -0.55
N ASP A 45 2.62 -0.20 -1.34
CA ASP A 45 2.49 0.81 -2.37
C ASP A 45 1.53 0.24 -3.44
N VAL A 46 0.22 0.36 -3.18
CA VAL A 46 -0.82 -0.02 -4.14
C VAL A 46 -1.03 1.19 -5.03
N PRO A 47 -0.51 1.22 -6.28
CA PRO A 47 -0.69 2.36 -7.15
C PRO A 47 -2.18 2.58 -7.38
N GLN A 48 -2.67 3.75 -6.95
CA GLN A 48 -4.00 4.21 -7.33
C GLN A 48 -4.02 4.35 -8.85
N VAL A 49 -4.93 3.63 -9.50
CA VAL A 49 -5.20 3.79 -10.92
C VAL A 49 -5.88 5.13 -11.12
N SER A 50 -5.09 6.18 -11.30
CA SER A 50 -5.53 7.41 -11.95
C SER A 50 -5.56 7.15 -13.45
N ASP A 51 -6.76 6.90 -13.95
CA ASP A 51 -7.04 6.80 -15.37
C ASP A 51 -6.77 8.14 -16.09
N MET A 52 -6.47 8.02 -17.39
CA MET A 52 -6.38 9.05 -18.42
C MET A 52 -5.19 10.03 -18.40
N GLY A 53 -4.22 9.73 -19.26
CA GLY A 53 -3.20 10.67 -19.71
C GLY A 53 -2.27 10.07 -20.74
N ALA A 54 -2.74 9.84 -21.96
CA ALA A 54 -1.89 9.45 -23.07
C ALA A 54 -0.83 10.52 -23.34
N LEU A 55 0.45 10.15 -23.40
CA LEU A 55 1.50 10.72 -24.25
C LEU A 55 2.81 9.96 -23.97
N THR A 56 3.26 9.21 -24.99
CA THR A 56 4.23 8.10 -25.00
C THR A 56 3.63 6.79 -24.49
N ALA A 57 3.45 5.82 -25.39
CA ALA A 57 3.01 4.48 -25.02
C ALA A 57 4.10 3.86 -24.16
N ALA A 58 3.95 3.92 -22.83
CA ALA A 58 4.63 3.00 -21.94
C ALA A 58 4.36 1.58 -22.47
N PRO A 59 5.35 0.67 -22.46
CA PRO A 59 5.14 -0.70 -22.90
C PRO A 59 3.89 -1.26 -22.21
N GLU A 60 2.94 -1.77 -23.00
CA GLU A 60 1.69 -2.32 -22.44
C GLU A 60 2.05 -3.35 -21.38
N LYS A 61 1.55 -3.14 -20.15
CA LYS A 61 1.82 -4.05 -19.04
C LYS A 61 1.43 -5.47 -19.44
N LYS A 62 2.34 -6.42 -19.25
CA LYS A 62 2.04 -7.84 -19.51
C LYS A 62 1.00 -8.32 -18.49
N VAL A 63 -0.09 -8.89 -18.98
CA VAL A 63 -1.18 -9.37 -18.13
C VAL A 63 -1.01 -10.86 -17.87
N ILE A 64 -0.95 -11.24 -16.60
CA ILE A 64 -0.94 -12.64 -16.17
C ILE A 64 -2.29 -12.94 -15.54
N ASN A 65 -3.05 -13.88 -16.09
CA ASN A 65 -4.31 -14.34 -15.52
C ASN A 65 -4.09 -15.66 -14.78
N ILE A 66 -4.64 -15.76 -13.57
CA ILE A 66 -4.61 -16.96 -12.74
C ILE A 66 -6.04 -17.44 -12.57
N PHE A 67 -6.29 -18.68 -12.99
CA PHE A 67 -7.59 -19.31 -12.91
C PHE A 67 -7.69 -20.22 -11.70
N ARG A 68 -8.93 -20.47 -11.24
CA ARG A 68 -9.23 -21.32 -10.07
C ARG A 68 -8.71 -22.76 -10.18
N ASP A 69 -8.52 -23.24 -11.40
CA ASP A 69 -7.98 -24.58 -11.69
C ASP A 69 -6.44 -24.63 -11.64
N GLY A 70 -5.79 -23.52 -11.31
CA GLY A 70 -4.34 -23.40 -11.23
C GLY A 70 -3.68 -23.07 -12.58
N ARG A 71 -4.45 -22.91 -13.66
CA ARG A 71 -3.89 -22.49 -14.94
C ARG A 71 -3.43 -21.04 -14.87
N VAL A 72 -2.26 -20.81 -15.45
CA VAL A 72 -1.67 -19.48 -15.58
C VAL A 72 -1.63 -19.13 -17.06
N MET A 73 -2.14 -17.95 -17.41
CA MET A 73 -2.11 -17.45 -18.77
C MET A 73 -1.39 -16.12 -18.85
N LEU A 74 -0.45 -15.99 -19.78
CA LEU A 74 0.16 -14.72 -20.14
C LEU A 74 -0.55 -14.16 -21.37
N GLY A 75 -1.31 -13.09 -21.20
CA GLY A 75 -2.23 -12.57 -22.21
C GLY A 75 -3.31 -13.61 -22.55
N THR A 76 -3.20 -14.22 -23.72
CA THR A 76 -4.11 -15.26 -24.24
C THR A 76 -3.47 -16.66 -24.31
N ARG A 77 -2.19 -16.79 -23.92
CA ARG A 77 -1.44 -18.05 -24.00
C ARG A 77 -1.35 -18.70 -22.62
N GLU A 78 -1.66 -19.98 -22.54
CA GLU A 78 -1.41 -20.78 -21.35
C GLU A 78 0.09 -21.06 -21.20
N VAL A 79 0.61 -20.88 -19.99
CA VAL A 79 2.05 -20.98 -19.67
C VAL A 79 2.25 -21.68 -18.34
N ASP A 80 3.28 -22.51 -18.27
CA ASP A 80 3.79 -23.03 -17.02
C ASP A 80 4.66 -21.98 -16.31
N LEU A 81 4.90 -22.16 -15.01
CA LEU A 81 5.68 -21.20 -14.20
C LEU A 81 7.13 -21.03 -14.71
N SER A 82 7.75 -22.09 -15.22
CA SER A 82 9.10 -22.01 -15.81
C SER A 82 9.11 -21.17 -17.09
N ASP A 83 8.11 -21.38 -17.94
CA ASP A 83 8.00 -20.67 -19.21
C ASP A 83 7.63 -19.21 -19.01
N LEU A 84 6.78 -18.94 -18.01
CA LEU A 84 6.44 -17.61 -17.57
C LEU A 84 7.70 -16.84 -17.15
N GLN A 85 8.56 -17.44 -16.33
CA GLN A 85 9.80 -16.78 -15.90
C GLN A 85 10.72 -16.47 -17.08
N ALA A 86 10.91 -17.43 -17.99
CA ALA A 86 11.75 -17.26 -19.16
C ALA A 86 11.24 -16.14 -20.08
N GLU A 87 9.93 -16.11 -20.35
CA GLU A 87 9.32 -15.10 -21.22
C GLU A 87 9.34 -13.71 -20.59
N LEU A 88 9.09 -13.60 -19.28
CA LEU A 88 9.19 -12.33 -18.56
C LEU A 88 10.63 -11.80 -18.55
N THR A 89 11.62 -12.67 -18.37
CA THR A 89 13.04 -12.29 -18.42
C THR A 89 13.44 -11.81 -19.82
N ALA A 90 12.97 -12.50 -20.87
CA ALA A 90 13.20 -12.09 -22.25
C ALA A 90 12.53 -10.75 -22.56
N SER A 91 11.30 -10.55 -22.10
CA SER A 91 10.55 -9.29 -22.28
C SER A 91 11.21 -8.13 -21.54
N LEU A 92 11.76 -8.36 -20.35
CA LEU A 92 12.47 -7.35 -19.56
C LEU A 92 13.79 -6.93 -20.22
N ALA A 93 14.46 -7.85 -20.93
CA ALA A 93 15.66 -7.53 -21.71
C ALA A 93 15.35 -6.63 -22.92
N GLU A 94 14.13 -6.70 -23.46
CA GLU A 94 13.66 -5.85 -24.54
C GLU A 94 13.13 -4.50 -24.03
N TYR A 95 12.43 -4.51 -22.89
CA TYR A 95 11.81 -3.34 -22.27
C TYR A 95 12.21 -3.21 -20.81
N GLN A 96 13.10 -2.28 -20.51
CA GLN A 96 13.65 -2.09 -19.16
C GLN A 96 12.60 -1.61 -18.13
N ASP A 97 11.54 -0.92 -18.60
CA ASP A 97 10.41 -0.45 -17.80
C ASP A 97 9.19 -1.38 -17.93
N LEU A 98 9.41 -2.68 -18.11
CA LEU A 98 8.32 -3.65 -18.25
C LEU A 98 7.54 -3.78 -16.92
N GLY A 99 6.27 -3.39 -16.94
CA GLY A 99 5.33 -3.65 -15.86
C GLY A 99 4.49 -4.92 -16.07
N VAL A 100 4.11 -5.58 -14.97
CA VAL A 100 3.24 -6.77 -14.98
C VAL A 100 1.95 -6.52 -14.18
N LEU A 101 0.81 -6.90 -14.75
CA LEU A 101 -0.48 -6.91 -14.08
C LEU A 101 -0.92 -8.36 -13.83
N VAL A 102 -0.96 -8.77 -12.57
CA VAL A 102 -1.47 -10.09 -12.16
C VAL A 102 -2.97 -9.98 -11.87
N ARG A 103 -3.77 -10.77 -12.59
CA ARG A 103 -5.22 -10.87 -12.47
C ARG A 103 -5.60 -12.23 -11.90
N GLY A 104 -6.21 -12.25 -10.73
CA GLY A 104 -6.77 -13.47 -10.13
C GLY A 104 -8.29 -13.47 -10.20
N ASP A 105 -8.87 -14.67 -10.37
CA ASP A 105 -10.28 -14.89 -10.03
C ASP A 105 -10.47 -14.83 -8.49
N SER A 106 -11.69 -14.54 -8.04
CA SER A 106 -12.04 -14.36 -6.62
C SER A 106 -11.76 -15.62 -5.78
N ASP A 107 -11.90 -16.80 -6.39
CA ASP A 107 -11.77 -18.09 -5.70
C ASP A 107 -10.38 -18.73 -5.82
N VAL A 108 -9.40 -18.02 -6.39
CA VAL A 108 -8.03 -18.55 -6.53
C VAL A 108 -7.38 -18.66 -5.15
N PRO A 109 -6.82 -19.82 -4.77
CA PRO A 109 -6.06 -19.94 -3.55
C PRO A 109 -4.91 -18.93 -3.52
N PHE A 110 -4.81 -18.15 -2.45
CA PHE A 110 -3.78 -17.12 -2.31
C PHE A 110 -2.35 -17.66 -2.53
N GLN A 111 -2.10 -18.92 -2.16
CA GLN A 111 -0.83 -19.59 -2.40
C GLN A 111 -0.43 -19.59 -3.89
N GLN A 112 -1.37 -19.82 -4.81
CA GLN A 112 -1.08 -19.80 -6.25
C GLN A 112 -0.72 -18.39 -6.73
N VAL A 113 -1.43 -17.38 -6.24
CA VAL A 113 -1.11 -15.97 -6.51
C VAL A 113 0.29 -15.62 -6.00
N ALA A 114 0.61 -16.05 -4.77
CA ALA A 114 1.93 -15.83 -4.17
C ALA A 114 3.07 -16.52 -4.94
N THR A 115 2.82 -17.73 -5.49
CA THR A 115 3.77 -18.42 -6.36
C THR A 115 4.03 -17.62 -7.62
N VAL A 116 2.99 -17.18 -8.33
CA VAL A 116 3.14 -16.37 -9.55
C VAL A 116 3.86 -15.05 -9.28
N LEU A 117 3.50 -14.34 -8.20
CA LEU A 117 4.18 -13.11 -7.80
C LEU A 117 5.67 -13.33 -7.50
N THR A 118 6.01 -14.48 -6.92
CA THR A 118 7.41 -14.85 -6.67
C THR A 118 8.16 -15.13 -7.96
N THR A 119 7.53 -15.82 -8.92
CA THR A 119 8.08 -16.05 -10.26
C THR A 119 8.33 -14.74 -11.01
N VAL A 120 7.39 -13.79 -10.96
CA VAL A 120 7.53 -12.46 -11.59
C VAL A 120 8.71 -11.70 -10.97
N ARG A 121 8.83 -11.73 -9.63
CA ARG A 121 9.96 -11.09 -8.92
C ARG A 121 11.30 -11.76 -9.24
N GLN A 122 11.33 -13.08 -9.38
CA GLN A 122 12.52 -13.83 -9.80
C GLN A 122 12.93 -13.54 -11.25
N ALA A 123 12.01 -13.09 -12.09
CA ALA A 123 12.31 -12.60 -13.44
C ALA A 123 12.91 -11.17 -13.45
N GLY A 124 13.01 -10.51 -12.29
CA GLY A 124 13.63 -9.18 -12.17
C GLY A 124 12.69 -8.00 -12.42
N ILE A 125 11.38 -8.24 -12.53
CA ILE A 125 10.39 -7.20 -12.78
C ILE A 125 10.09 -6.43 -11.50
N ALA A 126 10.33 -5.12 -11.54
CA ALA A 126 10.13 -4.23 -10.39
C ALA A 126 8.70 -3.71 -10.29
N GLU A 127 8.07 -3.38 -11.42
CA GLU A 127 6.72 -2.82 -11.44
C GLU A 127 5.67 -3.92 -11.55
N MET A 128 4.96 -4.18 -10.44
CA MET A 128 3.90 -5.17 -10.36
C MET A 128 2.61 -4.55 -9.84
N ALA A 129 1.49 -4.86 -10.48
CA ALA A 129 0.15 -4.51 -10.02
C ALA A 129 -0.69 -5.79 -9.87
N ILE A 130 -1.58 -5.82 -8.88
CA ILE A 130 -2.51 -6.91 -8.65
C ILE A 130 -3.93 -6.38 -8.83
N SER A 131 -4.74 -7.11 -9.60
CA SER A 131 -6.17 -6.83 -9.73
C SER A 131 -6.94 -8.13 -9.49
N VAL A 132 -7.94 -8.08 -8.62
CA VAL A 132 -8.86 -9.19 -8.43
C VAL A 132 -10.12 -8.88 -9.21
N ARG A 133 -10.55 -9.82 -10.05
CA ARG A 133 -11.89 -9.73 -10.61
C ARG A 133 -12.85 -10.22 -9.56
N LEU A 134 -13.55 -9.28 -8.91
CA LEU A 134 -14.75 -9.62 -8.15
C LEU A 134 -15.74 -10.22 -9.15
N THR A 135 -15.99 -11.52 -9.04
CA THR A 135 -17.09 -12.14 -9.76
C THR A 135 -18.37 -11.51 -9.22
N ASN A 136 -18.84 -10.47 -9.91
CA ASN A 136 -20.16 -9.90 -9.66
C ASN A 136 -21.15 -10.95 -10.18
N GLU A 137 -21.61 -11.82 -9.30
CA GLU A 137 -22.81 -12.61 -9.52
C GLU A 137 -23.99 -11.64 -9.65
N ARG A 138 -24.20 -11.09 -10.85
CA ARG A 138 -25.43 -10.38 -11.23
C ARG A 138 -25.73 -10.63 -12.70
N ARG A 139 -26.32 -11.79 -13.00
CA ARG A 139 -27.75 -11.97 -13.32
C ARG A 139 -28.00 -13.25 -14.11
#